data_AF-A0A8K0TEL4-F1
#
_entry.id   AF-A0A8K0TEL4-F1
#
_cell.length_a   1.000
_cell.length_b   1.000
_cell.length_c   1.000
_cell.angle_alpha   90.00
_cell.angle_beta   90.00
_cell.angle_gamma   90.00
#
_symmetry.space_group_name_H-M   'P 1'
#
loop_
_entity.id
_entity.type
_entity.pdbx_description
1 polymer ?
#
loop_
_entity_poly.entity_id
_entity_poly.type
_entity_poly.pdbx_seq_one_letter_code
_entity_poly.pdbx_strand_id
1 'polypeptide(L)'
;MATESQMSFSKALAYVDKVKARFQDRPTEYALFLHTMQEHNNRRQTGNELAEEEVVRSTRARLGDIFKSDPDLLEEFEQFVPPNLRKDAL
;
A
#
# COMPACT_ATOMS: atom_id res chain seq x y z
N MET A 1 -0.10 2.23 27.83
CA MET A 1 -0.47 1.17 26.87
C MET A 1 -0.73 1.85 25.54
N ALA A 2 0.13 1.69 24.53
CA ALA A 2 -0.14 2.23 23.21
C ALA A 2 -1.19 1.33 22.54
N THR A 3 -2.27 1.93 22.08
CA THR A 3 -3.33 1.20 21.35
C THR A 3 -2.80 0.73 20.01
N GLU A 4 -3.29 -0.41 19.51
CA GLU A 4 -2.87 -0.98 18.21
C GLU A 4 -3.03 0.03 17.05
N SER A 5 -4.02 0.91 17.12
CA SER A 5 -4.25 2.00 16.17
C SER A 5 -3.11 3.04 16.14
N GLN A 6 -2.45 3.28 17.26
CA GLN A 6 -1.32 4.22 17.30
C GLN A 6 -0.07 3.60 16.69
N MET A 7 0.14 2.30 16.89
CA MET A 7 1.25 1.56 16.29
C MET A 7 1.10 1.40 14.77
N SER A 8 -0.12 1.14 14.27
CA SER A 8 -0.36 1.04 12.82
C SER A 8 -0.13 2.37 12.11
N PHE A 9 -0.58 3.48 12.71
CA PHE A 9 -0.32 4.82 12.18
C PHE A 9 1.17 5.15 12.14
N SER A 10 1.90 4.87 13.23
CA SER A 10 3.36 5.07 13.26
C SER A 10 4.08 4.24 12.19
N LYS A 11 3.66 2.99 11.97
CA LYS A 11 4.20 2.14 10.89
C LYS A 11 3.90 2.70 9.51
N ALA A 12 2.66 3.17 9.27
CA ALA A 12 2.27 3.75 8.00
C ALA A 12 3.06 5.02 7.67
N LEU A 13 3.26 5.90 8.67
CA LEU A 13 4.07 7.10 8.51
C LEU A 13 5.52 6.75 8.15
N ALA A 14 6.13 5.83 8.90
CA ALA A 14 7.48 5.37 8.63
C ALA A 14 7.62 4.74 7.24
N TYR A 15 6.61 3.98 6.79
CA TYR A 15 6.58 3.39 5.46
C TYR A 15 6.52 4.46 4.36
N VAL A 16 5.66 5.48 4.50
CA VAL A 16 5.58 6.59 3.53
C VAL A 16 6.90 7.36 3.46
N ASP A 17 7.53 7.65 4.60
CA ASP A 17 8.83 8.31 4.63
C ASP A 17 9.92 7.45 3.96
N LYS A 18 9.89 6.13 4.17
CA LYS A 18 10.81 5.19 3.52
C LYS A 18 10.64 5.19 2.00
N VAL A 19 9.40 5.10 1.51
CA VAL A 19 9.07 5.17 0.07
C VAL A 19 9.56 6.51 -0.51
N LYS A 20 9.27 7.61 0.17
CA LYS A 20 9.70 8.95 -0.25
C LYS A 20 11.22 9.08 -0.35
N ALA A 21 11.97 8.56 0.62
CA ALA A 21 13.43 8.56 0.59
C ALA A 21 13.98 7.68 -0.55
N ARG A 22 13.34 6.53 -0.82
CA ARG A 22 13.78 5.60 -1.89
C ARG A 22 13.60 6.18 -3.29
N PHE A 23 12.54 6.95 -3.48
CA PHE A 23 12.18 7.58 -4.75
C PHE A 23 12.50 9.09 -4.80
N GLN A 24 13.38 9.59 -3.93
CA GLN A 24 13.75 11.02 -3.91
C GLN A 24 14.34 11.49 -5.26
N ASP A 25 15.13 10.63 -5.91
CA ASP A 25 15.74 10.88 -7.23
C ASP A 25 14.84 10.41 -8.39
N ARG A 26 13.66 9.86 -8.07
CA ARG A 26 12.71 9.20 -8.96
C ARG A 26 11.29 9.76 -8.74
N PRO A 27 11.06 11.06 -9.04
CA PRO A 27 9.82 11.75 -8.69
C PRO A 27 8.60 11.18 -9.41
N THR A 28 8.78 10.58 -10.58
CA THR A 28 7.70 9.95 -11.36
C THR A 28 7.15 8.71 -10.64
N GLU A 29 8.02 7.86 -10.12
CA GLU A 29 7.65 6.67 -9.34
C GLU A 29 6.94 7.05 -8.04
N TYR A 30 7.45 8.07 -7.33
CA TYR A 30 6.80 8.58 -6.13
C TYR A 30 5.40 9.17 -6.42
N ALA A 31 5.25 9.92 -7.52
CA ALA A 31 3.95 10.44 -7.94
C ALA A 31 2.96 9.31 -8.28
N LEU A 32 3.42 8.26 -8.96
CA LEU A 32 2.60 7.09 -9.30
C LEU A 32 2.19 6.31 -8.04
N PHE A 33 3.07 6.20 -7.05
CA PHE A 33 2.76 5.64 -5.74
C PHE A 33 1.63 6.43 -5.06
N LEU A 34 1.76 7.75 -4.94
CA LEU A 34 0.75 8.59 -4.32
C LEU A 34 -0.61 8.49 -5.03
N HIS A 35 -0.60 8.50 -6.36
CA HIS A 35 -1.81 8.33 -7.16
C HIS A 35 -2.48 6.97 -6.91
N THR A 36 -1.69 5.90 -6.84
CA THR A 36 -2.18 4.54 -6.55
C THR A 36 -2.82 4.47 -5.16
N MET A 37 -2.19 5.09 -4.15
CA MET A 37 -2.74 5.18 -2.79
C MET A 37 -4.03 6.01 -2.72
N GLN A 38 -4.13 7.09 -3.50
CA GLN A 38 -5.35 7.89 -3.58
C GLN A 38 -6.50 7.13 -4.22
N GLU A 39 -6.25 6.41 -5.32
CA GLU A 39 -7.26 5.55 -5.95
C GLU A 39 -7.74 4.46 -5.00
N HIS A 40 -6.82 3.82 -4.28
CA HIS A 40 -7.15 2.84 -3.25
C HIS A 40 -8.12 3.43 -2.21
N ASN A 41 -7.76 4.56 -1.60
CA ASN A 41 -8.60 5.23 -0.60
C ASN A 41 -9.98 5.62 -1.13
N ASN A 42 -10.05 6.17 -2.36
CA ASN A 42 -11.31 6.59 -2.96
C ASN A 42 -12.25 5.40 -3.24
N ARG A 43 -11.70 4.29 -3.76
CA ARG A 43 -12.50 3.09 -4.05
C ARG A 43 -12.91 2.35 -2.77
N ARG A 44 -12.03 2.31 -1.76
CA ARG A 44 -12.36 1.77 -0.42
C ARG A 44 -13.54 2.48 0.23
N GLN A 45 -13.72 3.78 0.00
CA GLN A 45 -14.84 4.55 0.56
C GLN A 45 -16.18 4.29 -0.12
N THR A 46 -16.17 3.77 -1.35
CA THR A 46 -17.39 3.59 -2.18
C THR A 46 -17.79 2.13 -2.36
N GLY A 47 -16.94 1.19 -1.94
CA GLY A 47 -17.07 -0.24 -2.21
C GLY A 47 -17.71 -1.07 -1.09
N ASN A 48 -18.19 -2.26 -1.47
CA ASN A 48 -18.50 -3.37 -0.57
C ASN A 48 -17.27 -4.30 -0.42
N GLU A 49 -17.36 -5.35 0.39
CA GLU A 49 -16.22 -6.24 0.70
C GLU A 49 -15.59 -6.91 -0.54
N LEU A 50 -16.39 -7.25 -1.56
CA LEU A 50 -15.89 -7.76 -2.84
C LEU A 50 -15.09 -6.71 -3.63
N ALA A 51 -15.54 -5.45 -3.60
CA ALA A 51 -14.81 -4.34 -4.20
C ALA A 51 -13.50 -4.05 -3.45
N GLU A 52 -13.46 -4.28 -2.12
CA GLU A 52 -12.22 -4.12 -1.35
C GLU A 52 -11.11 -5.07 -1.80
N GLU A 53 -11.44 -6.34 -2.08
CA GLU A 53 -10.47 -7.31 -2.61
C GLU A 53 -9.92 -6.89 -3.98
N GLU A 54 -10.79 -6.51 -4.91
CA GLU A 54 -10.39 -6.06 -6.24
C GLU A 54 -9.51 -4.80 -6.19
N VAL A 55 -9.84 -3.88 -5.28
CA VAL A 55 -9.07 -2.67 -5.02
C VAL A 55 -7.69 -3.02 -4.45
N VAL A 56 -7.60 -3.93 -3.48
CA VAL A 56 -6.30 -4.40 -2.96
C VAL A 56 -5.48 -5.08 -4.04
N ARG A 57 -6.08 -5.99 -4.84
CA ARG A 57 -5.38 -6.69 -5.94
C ARG A 57 -4.82 -5.72 -6.97
N SER A 58 -5.64 -4.79 -7.46
CA SER A 58 -5.22 -3.79 -8.45
C SER A 58 -4.17 -2.82 -7.90
N THR A 59 -4.30 -2.41 -6.64
CA THR A 59 -3.30 -1.60 -5.92
C THR A 59 -1.96 -2.36 -5.85
N ARG A 60 -1.97 -3.62 -5.41
CA ARG A 60 -0.77 -4.46 -5.29
C ARG A 60 -0.08 -4.66 -6.64
N ALA A 61 -0.82 -4.96 -7.70
CA ALA A 61 -0.27 -5.11 -9.04
C ALA A 61 0.47 -3.84 -9.49
N ARG A 62 -0.16 -2.67 -9.29
CA ARG A 62 0.42 -1.38 -9.66
C ARG A 62 1.63 -1.02 -8.81
N LEU A 63 1.59 -1.32 -7.51
CA LEU A 63 2.76 -1.18 -6.63
C LEU A 63 3.89 -2.13 -7.03
N GLY A 64 3.60 -3.35 -7.49
CA GLY A 64 4.59 -4.28 -8.00
C GLY A 64 5.38 -3.73 -9.18
N ASP A 65 4.72 -3.01 -10.10
CA ASP A 65 5.39 -2.36 -11.23
C ASP A 65 6.28 -1.19 -10.77
N ILE A 66 5.81 -0.39 -9.81
CA ILE A 66 6.55 0.76 -9.25
C ILE A 66 7.77 0.27 -8.45
N PHE A 67 7.58 -0.79 -7.67
CA PHE A 67 8.55 -1.34 -6.73
C PHE A 67 9.34 -2.53 -7.30
N LYS A 68 9.34 -2.71 -8.62
CA LYS A 68 10.04 -3.83 -9.28
C LYS A 68 11.52 -3.96 -8.90
N SER A 69 12.16 -2.84 -8.56
CA SER A 69 13.58 -2.76 -8.14
C SER A 69 13.75 -2.74 -6.61
N ASP A 70 12.65 -2.64 -5.87
CA ASP A 70 12.56 -2.37 -4.45
C ASP A 70 11.48 -3.27 -3.79
N PRO A 71 11.59 -4.61 -3.92
CA PRO A 71 10.53 -5.55 -3.53
C PRO A 71 10.20 -5.54 -2.03
N ASP A 72 11.14 -5.09 -1.20
CA ASP A 72 10.95 -4.91 0.24
C ASP A 72 9.81 -3.94 0.56
N LEU A 73 9.60 -2.92 -0.28
CA LEU A 73 8.50 -1.98 -0.12
C LEU A 73 7.14 -2.65 -0.36
N LEU A 74 7.06 -3.56 -1.34
CA LEU A 74 5.83 -4.30 -1.61
C LEU A 74 5.51 -5.28 -0.48
N GLU A 75 6.52 -5.99 0.03
CA GLU A 75 6.35 -6.90 1.18
C GLU A 75 5.89 -6.16 2.44
N GLU A 76 6.43 -4.96 2.70
CA GLU A 76 5.96 -4.10 3.79
C GLU A 76 4.52 -3.64 3.55
N PHE A 77 4.12 -3.31 2.32
CA PHE A 77 2.75 -2.96 1.99
C PHE A 77 1.76 -4.09 2.33
N GLU A 78 2.12 -5.35 2.05
CA GLU A 78 1.28 -6.51 2.37
C GLU A 78 1.01 -6.66 3.87
N GLN A 79 1.88 -6.13 4.73
CA GLN A 79 1.65 -6.13 6.18
C GLN A 79 0.47 -5.23 6.59
N PHE A 80 0.17 -4.20 5.80
CA PHE A 80 -0.98 -3.31 6.01
C PHE A 80 -2.29 -3.86 5.43
N VAL A 81 -2.21 -4.85 4.53
CA VAL A 81 -3.38 -5.52 3.99
C VAL A 81 -3.99 -6.46 5.05
N PRO A 82 -5.28 -6.33 5.36
CA PRO A 82 -5.99 -7.22 6.27
C PRO A 82 -5.81 -8.69 5.89
N PRO A 83 -5.69 -9.62 6.86
CA PRO A 83 -5.48 -11.04 6.57
C PRO A 83 -6.55 -11.68 5.68
N ASN A 84 -7.80 -11.21 5.74
CA ASN A 84 -8.89 -11.67 4.88
C ASN A 84 -8.69 -11.28 3.41
N LEU A 85 -8.00 -10.17 3.14
CA LEU A 85 -7.74 -9.64 1.79
C LEU A 85 -6.40 -10.08 1.21
N ARG A 86 -5.56 -10.79 1.98
CA ARG A 86 -4.29 -11.37 1.49
C ARG A 86 -4.47 -12.62 0.62
N LYS A 87 -5.70 -13.13 0.45
CA LYS A 87 -5.93 -14.42 -0.18
C LYS A 87 -5.75 -14.36 -1.71
N ASP A 88 -4.51 -14.66 -2.13
CA ASP A 88 -4.13 -15.32 -3.38
C ASP A 88 -2.79 -16.06 -3.19
N ALA A 89 -2.79 -17.03 -2.26
CA ALA A 89 -1.82 -18.11 -2.21
C ALA A 89 -2.59 -19.44 -2.01
N LEU A 90 -3.41 -19.78 -3.00
CA LEU A 90 -3.96 -21.11 -3.25
C LEU A 90 -4.02 -21.35 -4.75
#